data_AF-A0A6N7YR51-F1
#
_entry.id   AF-A0A6N7YR51-F1
#
_cell.length_a   1.000
_cell.length_b   1.000
_cell.length_c   1.000
_cell.angle_alpha   90.00
_cell.angle_beta   90.00
_cell.angle_gamma   90.00
#
_symmetry.space_group_name_H-M   'P 1'
#
loop_
_entity.id
_entity.type
_entity.pdbx_description
1 polymer ?
#
loop_
_entity_poly.entity_id
_entity_poly.type
_entity_poly.pdbx_seq_one_letter_code
_entity_poly.pdbx_strand_id
1 'polypeptide(L)' 'MTLLAALGTADGVDVPAVVKHVVKVTGLDGEVVQDVRVLTRFTLLKVPGAEVERVLAEIDGTELAGAPLRLQRARG' A
#
# COMPACT_ATOMS: atom_id res chain seq x y z
N MET A 1 2.27 -11.35 3.92
CA MET A 1 3.57 -10.69 3.68
C MET A 1 3.40 -9.20 3.93
N THR A 2 4.38 -8.56 4.58
CA THR A 2 4.31 -7.13 4.90
C THR A 2 4.99 -6.31 3.80
N LEU A 3 4.29 -5.28 3.32
CA LEU A 3 4.78 -4.29 2.37
C LEU A 3 4.94 -2.94 3.07
N LEU A 4 5.90 -2.16 2.58
CA LEU A 4 6.20 -0.80 3.00
C LEU A 4 5.94 0.14 1.82
N ALA A 5 5.08 1.12 2.04
CA ALA A 5 4.84 2.24 1.16
C ALA A 5 5.58 3.48 1.67
N ALA A 6 6.24 4.21 0.77
CA ALA A 6 7.04 5.40 1.09
C ALA A 6 6.21 6.68 1.36
N LEU A 7 4.92 6.56 1.65
CA LEU A 7 4.01 7.66 1.97
C LEU A 7 3.34 7.42 3.32
N GLY A 8 3.15 8.49 4.08
CA GLY A 8 2.54 8.46 5.41
C GLY A 8 1.57 9.61 5.65
N THR A 9 1.21 9.83 6.92
CA THR A 9 0.27 10.89 7.29
C THR A 9 0.77 12.29 6.97
N ALA A 10 2.10 12.52 6.94
CA ALA A 10 2.69 13.79 6.51
C ALA A 10 2.44 14.10 5.03
N ASP A 11 2.15 13.06 4.23
CA ASP A 11 1.82 13.16 2.80
C ASP A 11 0.30 13.18 2.57
N GLY A 12 -0.50 13.32 3.63
CA GLY A 12 -1.96 13.32 3.56
C GLY A 12 -2.58 11.93 3.37
N VAL A 13 -1.81 10.85 3.58
CA VAL A 13 -2.30 9.48 3.46
C VAL A 13 -3.01 9.05 4.74
N ASP A 14 -4.14 8.36 4.57
CA ASP A 14 -4.87 7.68 5.65
C ASP A 14 -5.17 6.21 5.27
N VAL A 15 -5.62 5.42 6.26
CA VAL A 15 -5.91 3.98 6.05
C VAL A 15 -6.96 3.76 4.95
N PRO A 16 -8.12 4.46 4.95
CA PRO A 16 -9.12 4.30 3.89
C PRO A 16 -8.58 4.61 2.49
N ALA A 17 -7.74 5.64 2.32
CA ALA A 17 -7.16 5.98 1.02
C ALA A 17 -6.25 4.86 0.51
N VAL A 18 -5.41 4.28 1.37
CA VAL A 18 -4.54 3.15 1.01
C VAL A 18 -5.35 1.96 0.55
N VAL A 19 -6.36 1.54 1.33
CA VAL A 19 -7.20 0.37 0.98
C VAL A 19 -7.94 0.63 -0.33
N LYS A 20 -8.59 1.79 -0.48
CA LYS A 20 -9.31 2.15 -1.71
C LYS A 20 -8.38 2.16 -2.92
N HIS A 21 -7.16 2.65 -2.76
CA HIS A 21 -6.18 2.71 -3.84
C HIS A 21 -5.72 1.32 -4.27
N VAL A 22 -5.37 0.45 -3.31
CA VAL A 22 -5.00 -0.93 -3.59
C VAL A 22 -6.12 -1.65 -4.35
N VAL A 23 -7.37 -1.57 -3.86
CA VAL A 23 -8.54 -2.17 -4.51
C VAL A 23 -8.74 -1.61 -5.92
N LYS A 24 -8.62 -0.29 -6.10
CA LYS A 24 -8.80 0.37 -7.40
C LYS A 24 -7.75 -0.05 -8.42
N VAL A 25 -6.49 -0.15 -8.02
CA VAL A 25 -5.37 -0.46 -8.92
C VAL A 25 -5.32 -1.95 -9.23
N THR A 26 -5.50 -2.80 -8.22
CA THR A 26 -5.27 -4.24 -8.37
C THR A 26 -6.54 -5.05 -8.67
N GLY A 27 -7.72 -4.45 -8.45
CA GLY A 27 -9.00 -5.16 -8.50
C GLY A 27 -9.16 -6.22 -7.41
N LEU A 28 -8.25 -6.27 -6.42
CA LEU A 28 -8.36 -7.15 -5.28
C LEU A 28 -9.46 -6.66 -4.34
N ASP A 29 -10.05 -7.59 -3.58
CA ASP A 29 -10.97 -7.23 -2.51
C ASP A 29 -10.23 -6.46 -1.41
N GLY A 30 -10.89 -5.47 -0.80
CA GLY A 30 -10.33 -4.70 0.30
C GLY A 30 -9.98 -5.57 1.51
N GLU A 31 -10.66 -6.71 1.67
CA GLU A 31 -10.38 -7.70 2.73
C GLU A 31 -9.01 -8.40 2.58
N VAL A 32 -8.45 -8.39 1.36
CA VAL A 32 -7.10 -8.91 1.08
C VAL A 32 -6.03 -8.03 1.73
N VAL A 33 -6.33 -6.75 1.95
CA VAL A 33 -5.42 -5.79 2.56
C VAL A 33 -5.66 -5.74 4.07
N GLN A 34 -4.70 -6.25 4.83
CA GLN A 34 -4.82 -6.42 6.29
C GLN A 34 -3.73 -5.65 7.03
N ASP A 35 -3.92 -5.45 8.34
CA ASP A 35 -2.94 -4.82 9.23
C ASP A 35 -2.35 -3.50 8.69
N VAL A 36 -3.20 -2.66 8.09
CA VAL A 36 -2.78 -1.37 7.54
C VAL A 36 -2.43 -0.41 8.67
N ARG A 37 -1.21 0.09 8.66
CA ARG A 37 -0.70 1.09 9.61
C ARG A 37 -0.04 2.22 8.84
N VAL A 38 -0.69 3.37 8.85
CA VAL A 38 -0.11 4.61 8.32
C VAL A 38 0.68 5.29 9.44
N LEU A 39 1.96 5.48 9.22
CA LEU A 39 2.89 6.18 10.10
C LEU A 39 3.19 7.56 9.51
N THR A 40 4.00 8.37 10.18
CA THR A 40 4.23 9.76 9.77
C THR A 40 4.79 9.89 8.35
N ARG A 41 5.70 9.00 7.95
CA ARG A 41 6.46 9.08 6.67
C ARG A 41 6.33 7.83 5.80
N PHE A 42 5.63 6.81 6.29
CA PHE A 42 5.54 5.53 5.62
C PHE A 42 4.27 4.80 6.05
N THR A 43 3.85 3.84 5.22
CA THR A 43 2.69 3.00 5.50
C THR A 43 3.11 1.54 5.45
N LEU A 44 2.65 0.76 6.41
CA LEU A 44 2.77 -0.69 6.41
C LEU A 44 1.42 -1.29 6.06
N LEU A 45 1.41 -2.32 5.23
CA LEU A 45 0.23 -3.11 4.93
C LEU A 45 0.62 -4.57 4.76
N LYS A 46 -0.30 -5.48 5.07
CA LYS A 46 -0.14 -6.90 4.79
C LYS A 46 -1.06 -7.33 3.66
N VAL A 47 -0.51 -8.16 2.78
CA VAL A 47 -1.25 -8.86 1.73
C VAL A 47 -0.86 -10.33 1.73
N PRO A 48 -1.70 -11.24 1.21
CA PRO A 48 -1.35 -12.65 1.04
C PRO A 48 -0.09 -12.80 0.19
N GLY A 49 0.75 -13.79 0.53
CA GLY A 49 2.02 -14.03 -0.17
C GLY A 49 1.87 -14.22 -1.68
N ALA A 50 0.78 -14.86 -2.11
CA ALA A 50 0.46 -15.09 -3.52
C ALA A 50 0.22 -13.80 -4.31
N GLU A 51 -0.26 -12.74 -3.65
CA GLU A 51 -0.60 -11.46 -4.30
C GLU A 51 0.57 -10.45 -4.28
N VAL A 52 1.65 -10.74 -3.57
CA VAL A 52 2.75 -9.78 -3.33
C VAL A 52 3.35 -9.26 -4.63
N GLU A 53 3.69 -10.14 -5.57
CA GLU A 53 4.34 -9.73 -6.82
C GLU A 53 3.40 -8.88 -7.68
N ARG A 54 2.13 -9.26 -7.71
CA ARG A 54 1.09 -8.53 -8.43
C ARG A 54 0.89 -7.14 -7.85
N VAL A 55 0.73 -7.05 -6.54
CA VAL A 55 0.55 -5.79 -5.80
C VAL A 55 1.77 -4.88 -5.99
N LEU A 56 3.00 -5.42 -5.91
CA LEU A 56 4.22 -4.64 -6.15
C LEU A 56 4.29 -4.10 -7.58
N ALA A 57 4.02 -4.95 -8.57
CA ALA A 57 4.10 -4.57 -9.98
C ALA A 57 3.04 -3.56 -10.40
N GLU A 58 1.82 -3.68 -9.86
CA GLU A 58 0.70 -2.83 -10.25
C GLU A 58 0.65 -1.52 -9.47
N ILE A 59 1.11 -1.49 -8.21
CA ILE A 59 1.04 -0.30 -7.34
C ILE A 59 2.30 0.56 -7.39
N ASP A 60 3.50 -0.01 -7.58
CA ASP A 60 4.72 0.80 -7.61
C ASP A 60 4.68 1.83 -8.75
N GLY A 61 4.87 3.10 -8.42
CA GLY A 61 4.81 4.21 -9.37
C GLY A 61 3.42 4.78 -9.62
N THR A 62 2.36 4.23 -9.01
CA THR A 62 1.02 4.86 -9.03
C THR A 62 0.98 6.10 -8.13
N GLU A 63 -0.01 6.96 -8.33
CA GLU A 63 -0.16 8.17 -7.53
C GLU A 63 -1.15 7.96 -6.39
N LEU A 64 -0.77 8.35 -5.17
CA LEU A 64 -1.62 8.37 -3.98
C LEU A 64 -1.46 9.71 -3.28
N ALA A 65 -2.58 10.38 -2.97
CA ALA A 65 -2.59 11.70 -2.32
C ALA A 65 -1.75 12.77 -3.06
N GLY A 66 -1.64 12.69 -4.39
CA GLY A 66 -0.86 13.62 -5.21
C GLY A 66 0.65 13.35 -5.22
N ALA A 67 1.11 12.24 -4.64
CA ALA A 67 2.51 11.84 -4.61
C ALA A 67 2.72 10.44 -5.24
N PRO A 68 3.87 10.19 -5.89
CA PRO A 68 4.18 8.87 -6.41
C PRO A 68 4.39 7.88 -5.26
N LEU A 69 3.58 6.83 -5.25
CA LEU A 69 3.64 5.74 -4.29
C LEU A 69 4.75 4.77 -4.69
N ARG A 70 5.75 4.64 -3.81
CA ARG A 70 6.77 3.59 -3.92
C ARG A 70 6.45 2.45 -2.97
N LEU A 71 6.41 1.23 -3.50
CA LEU A 71 6.06 0.04 -2.73
C LEU A 71 7.20 -0.97 -2.76
N GLN A 72 7.55 -1.48 -1.58
CA GLN A 72 8.60 -2.48 -1.44
C GLN A 72 8.24 -3.51 -0.36
N ARG A 73 8.85 -4.69 -0.43
CA ARG A 73 8.73 -5.68 0.65
C ARG A 73 9.39 -5.09 1.91
N ALA A 74 8.70 -5.13 3.04
CA ALA A 74 9.32 -4.77 4.31
C ALA A 74 10.37 -5.85 4.63
N ARG A 75 11.62 -5.43 4.86
CA ARG A 75 12.63 -6.33 5.41
C ARG A 75 12.39 -6.42 6.92
N GLY A 76 12.02 -7.60 7.39
CA GLY A 76 11.87 -7.98 8.79
C GLY A 76 12.45 -9.37 8.98
#